data_AF-A0A937ERP7-F1
#
_entry.id   AF-A0A937ERP7-F1
#
_cell.length_a   1.000
_cell.length_b   1.000
_cell.length_c   1.000
_cell.angle_alpha   90.00
_cell.angle_beta   90.00
_cell.angle_gamma   90.00
#
_symmetry.space_group_name_H-M   'P 1'
#
loop_
_entity.id
_entity.type
_entity.pdbx_description
1 polymer ?
#
loop_
_entity_poly.entity_id
_entity_poly.type
_entity_poly.pdbx_seq_one_letter_code
_entity_poly.pdbx_strand_id
1 'polypeptide(L)'
;MSAATTTSTRTKLSAPQLTVIQAQALVTTWLITGFVAFGVAWGLGLQAAWWHRVLLALPVLGLGVADAYGVDHVMDFRARLTRTLADLGWVQIPLAIGGGAWLLGLVPVVGTRLVVGGLIVLVAVLYRYAPHAAAPAGGAR
;
A
#
# COMPACT_ATOMS: atom_id res chain seq x y z
N MET A 1 2.51 -40.11 -27.82
CA MET A 1 2.46 -39.13 -26.71
C MET A 1 2.78 -37.77 -27.30
N SER A 2 1.77 -36.91 -27.50
CA SER A 2 1.93 -35.61 -28.17
C SER A 2 2.10 -34.52 -27.12
N ALA A 3 3.22 -33.79 -27.18
CA ALA A 3 3.51 -32.67 -26.30
C ALA A 3 2.65 -31.46 -26.71
N ALA A 4 1.73 -31.06 -25.83
CA ALA A 4 0.98 -29.82 -26.01
C ALA A 4 1.93 -28.64 -25.79
N THR A 5 2.32 -27.97 -26.89
CA THR A 5 3.03 -26.70 -26.87
C THR A 5 2.07 -25.63 -26.36
N THR A 6 2.19 -25.27 -25.08
CA THR A 6 1.47 -24.14 -24.50
C THR A 6 2.09 -22.85 -25.02
N THR A 7 1.57 -22.34 -26.14
CA THR A 7 1.92 -21.03 -26.67
C THR A 7 1.45 -19.97 -25.67
N SER A 8 2.37 -19.53 -24.81
CA SER A 8 2.16 -18.38 -23.92
C SER A 8 2.01 -17.13 -24.78
N THR A 9 0.77 -16.68 -24.99
CA THR A 9 0.44 -15.41 -25.63
C THR A 9 0.98 -14.27 -24.78
N ARG A 10 2.24 -13.89 -25.00
CA ARG A 10 2.84 -12.70 -24.40
C ARG A 10 2.12 -11.49 -24.98
N THR A 11 1.15 -10.95 -24.25
CA THR A 11 0.43 -9.73 -24.59
C THR A 11 1.44 -8.61 -24.78
N LYS A 12 1.63 -8.17 -26.04
CA LYS A 12 2.44 -7.00 -26.36
C LYS A 12 1.66 -5.78 -25.90
N LEU A 13 1.99 -5.26 -24.71
CA LEU A 13 1.48 -3.98 -24.24
C LEU A 13 1.99 -2.87 -25.17
N SER A 14 1.09 -1.99 -25.58
CA SER A 14 1.46 -0.80 -26.35
C SER A 14 2.23 0.19 -25.46
N ALA A 15 3.13 0.98 -26.06
CA ALA A 15 3.90 2.02 -25.35
C ALA A 15 3.06 2.90 -24.40
N PRO A 16 1.87 3.41 -24.78
CA PRO A 16 1.04 4.22 -23.88
C PRO A 16 0.49 3.42 -22.67
N GLN A 17 0.16 2.14 -22.85
CA GLN A 17 -0.32 1.30 -21.74
C GLN A 17 0.79 1.02 -20.72
N LEU A 18 2.02 0.86 -21.21
CA LEU A 18 3.19 0.64 -20.35
C LEU A 18 3.46 1.87 -19.47
N THR A 19 3.34 3.08 -20.02
CA THR A 19 3.48 4.33 -19.26
C THR A 19 2.42 4.48 -18.17
N VAL A 20 1.16 4.15 -18.47
CA VAL A 20 0.07 4.23 -17.46
C VAL A 20 0.31 3.23 -16.32
N ILE A 21 0.71 2.00 -16.64
CA ILE A 21 1.01 0.97 -15.62
C ILE A 21 2.18 1.41 -14.74
N GLN A 22 3.23 1.99 -15.33
CA GLN A 22 4.38 2.50 -14.58
C GLN A 22 4.00 3.67 -13.67
N ALA A 23 3.23 4.63 -14.17
CA ALA A 23 2.75 5.75 -13.37
C ALA A 23 1.85 5.27 -12.22
N GLN A 24 0.94 4.33 -12.48
CA GLN A 24 0.11 3.73 -11.44
C GLN A 24 0.95 3.02 -10.38
N ALA A 25 1.94 2.21 -10.79
CA ALA A 25 2.83 1.51 -9.85
C ALA A 25 3.65 2.47 -9.00
N LEU A 26 4.11 3.58 -9.57
CA LEU A 26 4.82 4.63 -8.86
C LEU A 26 3.89 5.26 -7.81
N VAL A 27 2.72 5.73 -8.24
CA VAL A 27 1.75 6.40 -7.36
C VAL A 27 1.32 5.48 -6.22
N THR A 28 0.97 4.23 -6.52
CA THR A 28 0.54 3.27 -5.48
C THR A 28 1.65 2.98 -4.49
N THR A 29 2.90 2.82 -4.94
CA THR A 29 4.03 2.53 -4.04
C THR A 29 4.24 3.67 -3.04
N TRP A 30 4.27 4.92 -3.51
CA TRP A 30 4.51 6.06 -2.63
C TRP A 30 3.33 6.36 -1.71
N LEU A 31 2.10 6.19 -2.20
CA LEU A 31 0.90 6.32 -1.37
C LEU A 31 0.91 5.28 -0.25
N ILE A 32 1.13 4.01 -0.57
CA ILE A 32 1.21 2.93 0.41
C ILE A 32 2.31 3.23 1.44
N THR A 33 3.49 3.65 0.97
CA THR A 33 4.62 4.01 1.84
C THR A 33 4.23 5.10 2.84
N GLY A 34 3.59 6.17 2.35
CA GLY A 34 3.11 7.26 3.19
C GLY A 34 2.09 6.77 4.21
N PHE A 35 1.08 6.02 3.77
CA PHE A 35 0.06 5.48 4.69
C PHE A 35 0.65 4.55 5.75
N VAL A 36 1.59 3.67 5.39
CA VAL A 36 2.26 2.80 6.36
C VAL A 36 3.06 3.62 7.37
N ALA A 37 3.84 4.61 6.91
CA ALA A 37 4.62 5.48 7.78
C ALA A 37 3.73 6.29 8.74
N PHE A 38 2.62 6.84 8.24
CA PHE A 38 1.63 7.51 9.09
C PHE A 38 0.92 6.55 10.04
N GLY A 39 0.73 5.30 9.64
CA GLY A 39 0.20 4.24 10.50
C GLY A 39 1.11 3.95 11.69
N VAL A 40 2.42 3.93 11.46
CA VAL A 40 3.40 3.83 12.55
C VAL A 40 3.30 5.05 13.46
N ALA A 41 3.24 6.26 12.89
CA ALA A 41 3.10 7.48 13.68
C ALA A 41 1.81 7.50 14.52
N TRP A 42 0.72 7.00 13.95
CA TRP A 42 -0.55 6.79 14.63
C TRP A 42 -0.41 5.81 15.80
N GLY A 43 0.19 4.63 15.56
CA GLY A 43 0.41 3.61 16.58
C GLY A 43 1.25 4.13 17.75
N LEU A 44 2.29 4.91 17.45
CA LEU A 44 3.14 5.59 18.45
C LEU A 44 2.39 6.71 19.19
N GLY A 45 1.27 7.20 18.65
CA GLY A 45 0.48 8.25 19.29
C GLY A 45 1.01 9.65 19.08
N LEU A 46 1.75 9.87 17.98
CA LEU A 46 2.25 11.18 17.63
C LEU A 46 1.07 12.14 17.42
N GLN A 47 0.91 13.06 18.38
CA GLN A 47 -0.05 14.15 18.25
C GLN A 47 0.58 15.24 17.42
N ALA A 48 0.02 15.47 16.25
CA ALA A 48 0.44 16.52 15.34
C ALA A 48 -0.77 17.39 15.01
N ALA A 49 -0.60 18.71 15.04
CA ALA A 49 -1.59 19.62 14.45
C ALA A 49 -1.74 19.32 12.96
N TRP A 50 -2.88 19.64 12.37
CA TRP A 50 -3.18 19.29 10.98
C TRP A 50 -2.12 19.78 9.99
N TRP A 51 -1.57 21.00 10.18
CA TRP A 51 -0.46 21.51 9.37
C TRP A 51 0.82 20.68 9.50
N HIS A 52 1.17 20.20 10.69
CA HIS A 52 2.32 19.32 10.88
C HIS A 52 2.15 17.99 10.15
N ARG A 53 0.91 17.48 10.04
CA ARG A 53 0.63 16.27 9.25
C ARG A 53 0.85 16.49 7.75
N VAL A 54 0.42 17.65 7.24
CA VAL A 54 0.67 18.05 5.85
C VAL A 54 2.16 18.19 5.59
N LEU A 55 2.90 18.84 6.50
CA LEU A 55 4.36 18.96 6.40
C LEU A 55 5.05 17.60 6.43
N LEU A 56 4.57 16.64 7.23
CA LEU A 56 5.10 15.28 7.26
C LEU A 56 4.74 14.46 6.01
N ALA A 57 3.75 14.88 5.22
CA ALA A 57 3.42 14.28 3.93
C ALA A 57 4.24 14.81 2.76
N LEU A 58 4.79 16.02 2.87
CA LEU A 58 5.61 16.62 1.81
C LEU A 58 6.85 15.78 1.44
N PRO A 59 7.61 15.17 2.36
CA PRO A 59 8.75 14.34 1.99
C PRO A 59 8.36 13.15 1.11
N VAL A 60 7.22 12.51 1.38
CA VAL A 60 6.73 11.36 0.59
C VAL A 60 6.34 11.81 -0.81
N LEU A 61 5.67 12.97 -0.92
CA LEU A 61 5.34 13.57 -2.21
C LEU A 61 6.61 13.97 -2.98
N GLY A 62 7.59 14.57 -2.30
CA GLY A 62 8.88 14.94 -2.88
C GLY A 62 9.64 13.75 -3.43
N LEU A 63 9.66 12.63 -2.70
CA LEU A 63 10.24 11.37 -3.19
C LEU A 63 9.48 10.82 -4.40
N GLY A 64 8.15 10.85 -4.39
CA GLY A 64 7.34 10.44 -5.54
C GLY A 64 7.60 11.29 -6.79
N VAL A 65 7.76 12.60 -6.62
CA VAL A 65 8.11 13.52 -7.71
C VAL A 65 9.53 13.25 -8.21
N ALA A 66 10.51 13.10 -7.32
CA ALA A 66 11.89 12.77 -7.70
C ALA A 66 12.01 11.42 -8.42
N ASP A 67 11.23 10.43 -8.02
CA ASP A 67 11.12 9.13 -8.70
C ASP A 67 10.50 9.28 -10.10
N ALA A 68 9.48 10.14 -10.25
CA ALA A 68 8.87 10.41 -11.55
C ALA A 68 9.82 11.11 -12.53
N TYR A 69 10.77 11.91 -12.02
CA TYR A 69 11.86 12.50 -12.80
C TYR A 69 13.01 11.53 -13.09
N GLY A 70 12.97 10.29 -12.56
CA GLY A 70 13.98 9.27 -12.83
C GLY A 70 15.29 9.49 -12.06
N VAL A 71 15.25 10.04 -10.85
CA VAL A 71 16.45 10.15 -10.01
C VAL A 71 16.89 8.75 -9.57
N ASP A 72 18.05 8.29 -10.04
CA ASP A 72 18.54 6.92 -9.86
C ASP A 72 18.50 6.44 -8.40
N HIS A 73 18.98 7.27 -7.47
CA HIS A 73 18.99 6.92 -6.04
C HIS A 73 17.58 6.72 -5.46
N VAL A 74 16.59 7.44 -5.98
CA VAL A 74 15.20 7.33 -5.53
C VAL A 74 14.54 6.09 -6.13
N MET A 75 14.89 5.73 -7.36
CA MET A 75 14.43 4.47 -7.98
C MET A 75 14.98 3.24 -7.23
N ASP A 76 16.28 3.26 -6.87
CA ASP A 76 16.90 2.23 -6.05
C ASP A 76 16.26 2.14 -4.67
N PHE A 77 15.98 3.31 -4.07
CA PHE A 77 15.29 3.37 -2.80
C PHE A 77 13.88 2.78 -2.91
N ARG A 78 13.10 3.13 -3.94
CA ARG A 78 11.80 2.53 -4.22
C ARG A 78 11.91 1.02 -4.30
N ALA A 79 12.86 0.48 -5.07
CA ALA A 79 13.02 -0.96 -5.22
C ALA A 79 13.30 -1.68 -3.90
N ARG A 80 14.13 -1.09 -3.02
CA ARG A 80 14.34 -1.62 -1.65
C ARG A 80 13.06 -1.52 -0.82
N LEU A 81 12.35 -0.39 -0.96
CA LEU A 81 11.15 -0.10 -0.21
C LEU A 81 10.01 -1.05 -0.58
N THR A 82 9.83 -1.36 -1.87
CA THR A 82 8.86 -2.37 -2.33
C THR A 82 9.15 -3.74 -1.75
N ARG A 83 10.43 -4.13 -1.63
CA ARG A 83 10.81 -5.39 -0.94
C ARG A 83 10.45 -5.34 0.54
N THR A 84 10.80 -4.26 1.24
CA THR A 84 10.44 -4.13 2.67
C THR A 84 8.92 -4.11 2.89
N LEU A 85 8.15 -3.48 2.00
CA LEU A 85 6.69 -3.50 2.05
C LEU A 85 6.15 -4.90 1.78
N ALA A 86 6.75 -5.63 0.84
CA ALA A 86 6.41 -7.04 0.61
C ALA A 86 6.73 -7.92 1.83
N ASP A 87 7.82 -7.64 2.55
CA ASP A 87 8.19 -8.35 3.79
C ASP A 87 7.20 -8.07 4.94
N LEU A 88 6.61 -6.87 5.00
CA LEU A 88 5.50 -6.58 5.92
C LEU A 88 4.25 -7.42 5.61
N GLY A 89 4.09 -7.86 4.36
CA GLY A 89 2.97 -8.67 3.91
C GLY A 89 1.62 -8.05 4.27
N TRP A 90 0.76 -8.84 4.92
CA TRP A 90 -0.60 -8.42 5.25
C TRP A 90 -0.67 -7.31 6.32
N VAL A 91 0.40 -7.10 7.11
CA VAL A 91 0.46 -6.06 8.15
C VAL A 91 0.46 -4.65 7.56
N GLN A 92 0.79 -4.51 6.27
CA GLN A 92 0.69 -3.27 5.53
C GLN A 92 -0.73 -2.68 5.55
N ILE A 93 -1.76 -3.52 5.48
CA ILE A 93 -3.17 -3.10 5.41
C ILE A 93 -3.62 -2.40 6.71
N PRO A 94 -3.52 -3.02 7.90
CA PRO A 94 -3.91 -2.37 9.15
C PRO A 94 -3.09 -1.11 9.43
N LEU A 95 -1.79 -1.09 9.07
CA LEU A 95 -0.97 0.12 9.18
C LEU A 95 -1.45 1.22 8.25
N ALA A 96 -1.76 0.91 6.99
CA ALA A 96 -2.25 1.89 6.05
C ALA A 96 -3.60 2.52 6.50
N ILE A 97 -4.49 1.71 7.07
CA ILE A 97 -5.75 2.20 7.68
C ILE A 97 -5.44 3.15 8.84
N GLY A 98 -4.51 2.79 9.73
CA GLY A 98 -4.05 3.66 10.82
C GLY A 98 -3.48 4.99 10.30
N GLY A 99 -2.73 4.95 9.20
CA GLY A 99 -2.19 6.16 8.57
C GLY A 99 -3.27 7.07 7.99
N GLY A 100 -4.29 6.49 7.36
CA GLY A 100 -5.47 7.24 6.93
C GLY A 100 -6.19 7.89 8.10
N ALA A 101 -6.39 7.15 9.20
CA ALA A 101 -7.00 7.69 10.42
C ALA A 101 -6.19 8.86 11.00
N TRP A 102 -4.86 8.76 11.03
CA TRP A 102 -3.99 9.82 11.50
C TRP A 102 -4.03 11.07 10.64
N LEU A 103 -4.03 10.91 9.31
CA LEU A 103 -4.17 12.03 8.38
C LEU A 103 -5.51 12.76 8.56
N LEU A 104 -6.60 12.02 8.74
CA LEU A 104 -7.93 12.56 9.07
C LEU A 104 -8.00 13.19 10.46
N GLY A 105 -6.99 12.99 11.30
CA GLY A 105 -6.91 13.57 12.63
C GLY A 105 -7.61 12.82 13.73
N LEU A 106 -7.89 11.54 13.49
CA LEU A 106 -8.33 10.63 14.53
C LEU A 106 -7.12 10.29 15.42
N VAL A 107 -6.91 11.13 16.43
CA VAL A 107 -5.88 10.94 17.46
C VAL A 107 -6.57 10.70 18.81
N PRO A 108 -7.25 9.55 18.97
CA PRO A 108 -7.99 9.27 20.17
C PRO A 108 -7.05 9.04 21.37
N VAL A 109 -7.59 9.17 22.58
CA VAL A 109 -6.88 8.88 23.83
C VAL A 109 -6.34 7.44 23.81
N VAL A 110 -5.23 7.18 24.49
CA VAL A 110 -4.47 5.92 24.42
C VAL A 110 -5.36 4.67 24.51
N GLY A 111 -6.29 4.62 25.48
CA GLY A 111 -7.20 3.49 25.64
C GLY A 111 -8.06 3.23 24.39
N THR A 112 -8.70 4.27 23.85
CA THR A 112 -9.48 4.18 22.61
C THR A 112 -8.62 3.82 21.41
N ARG A 113 -7.38 4.31 21.34
CA ARG A 113 -6.44 3.96 20.26
C ARG A 113 -6.08 2.48 20.27
N LEU A 114 -5.83 1.91 21.44
CA LEU A 114 -5.53 0.48 21.59
C LEU A 114 -6.74 -0.39 21.20
N VAL A 115 -7.95 0.01 21.60
CA VAL A 115 -9.19 -0.69 21.23
C VAL A 115 -9.42 -0.63 19.72
N VAL A 116 -9.32 0.56 19.11
CA VAL A 116 -9.50 0.73 17.66
C VAL A 116 -8.41 0.00 16.89
N GLY A 117 -7.15 0.09 17.32
CA GLY A 117 -6.04 -0.64 16.72
C GLY A 117 -6.23 -2.15 16.82
N GLY A 118 -6.67 -2.65 17.98
CA GLY A 118 -7.03 -4.04 18.20
C GLY A 118 -8.16 -4.51 17.28
N LEU A 119 -9.21 -3.70 17.11
CA LEU A 119 -10.31 -4.01 16.18
C LEU A 119 -9.84 -4.04 14.72
N ILE A 120 -9.01 -3.09 14.29
CA ILE A 120 -8.45 -3.07 12.94
C ILE A 120 -7.63 -4.34 12.68
N VAL A 121 -6.76 -4.73 13.62
CA VAL A 121 -5.97 -5.96 13.53
C VAL A 121 -6.89 -7.19 13.53
N LEU A 122 -7.87 -7.24 14.43
CA LEU A 122 -8.82 -8.34 14.53
C LEU A 122 -9.59 -8.53 13.22
N VAL A 123 -10.12 -7.46 12.63
CA VAL A 123 -10.82 -7.51 11.35
C VAL A 123 -9.87 -7.95 10.23
N ALA A 124 -8.64 -7.43 10.19
CA ALA A 124 -7.65 -7.84 9.20
C ALA A 124 -7.29 -9.33 9.31
N VAL A 125 -7.13 -9.84 10.53
CA VAL A 125 -6.92 -11.26 10.83
C VAL A 125 -8.15 -12.07 10.41
N LEU A 126 -9.35 -11.61 10.75
CA LEU A 126 -10.59 -12.28 10.38
C LEU A 126 -10.73 -12.38 8.86
N TYR A 127 -10.47 -11.31 8.12
CA TYR A 127 -10.47 -11.33 6.66
C TYR A 127 -9.39 -12.26 6.11
N ARG A 128 -8.22 -12.32 6.73
CA ARG A 128 -7.13 -13.20 6.28
C ARG A 128 -7.46 -14.68 6.45
N TYR A 129 -8.12 -15.03 7.56
CA TYR A 129 -8.46 -16.42 7.88
C TYR A 129 -9.90 -16.80 7.53
N ALA A 130 -10.73 -15.84 7.11
CA ALA A 130 -12.07 -16.13 6.62
C ALA A 130 -11.94 -17.03 5.38
N PRO A 131 -12.67 -18.17 5.34
CA PRO A 131 -12.72 -18.98 4.13
C PRO A 131 -13.29 -18.11 3.01
N HIS A 132 -12.45 -17.74 2.05
CA HIS A 132 -12.89 -17.04 0.87
C HIS A 132 -13.83 -17.98 0.13
N ALA A 133 -15.12 -17.68 0.14
CA ALA A 133 -16.07 -18.37 -0.71
C ALA A 133 -15.49 -18.34 -2.12
N ALA A 134 -15.25 -19.52 -2.71
CA ALA A 134 -14.82 -19.61 -4.10
C ALA A 134 -15.80 -18.77 -4.92
N ALA A 135 -15.29 -17.76 -5.64
CA ALA A 135 -16.11 -17.01 -6.56
C ALA A 135 -16.84 -18.02 -7.46
N PRO A 136 -18.16 -17.91 -7.66
CA PRO A 136 -18.85 -18.79 -8.60
C PRO A 136 -18.08 -18.69 -9.91
N ALA A 137 -17.67 -19.83 -10.46
CA ALA A 137 -17.18 -19.91 -11.83
C ALA A 137 -18.36 -19.58 -12.76
N GLY A 138 -18.69 -18.29 -12.85
CA GLY A 138 -19.77 -17.74 -13.66
C GLY A 138 -19.32 -17.68 -15.12
N GLY A 139 -19.06 -18.85 -15.69
CA GLY A 139 -18.74 -19.09 -17.08
C GLY A 139 -19.46 -20.34 -17.55
N ALA A 140 -20.79 -20.34 -17.45
CA ALA A 140 -21.63 -21.33 -18.10
C ALA A 140 -23.04 -20.75 -18.29
N ARG A 141 -23.21 -19.98 -19.37
CA ARG A 141 -24.25 -20.14 -20.40
C ARG A 141 -24.12 -19.02 -21.42
#